data_AF-A0A3M1G7Y9-F1
#
_entry.id   AF-A0A3M1G7Y9-F1
#
_cell.length_a   1.000
_cell.length_b   1.000
_cell.length_c   1.000
_cell.angle_alpha   90.00
_cell.angle_beta   90.00
_cell.angle_gamma   90.00
#
_symmetry.space_group_name_H-M   'P 1'
#
loop_
_entity.id
_entity.type
_entity.pdbx_description
1 polymer ?
#
loop_
_entity_poly.entity_id
_entity_poly.type
_entity_poly.pdbx_seq_one_letter_code
_entity_poly.pdbx_strand_id
1 'polypeptide(L)'
;MQVDTDVIRELAALLKDTDLSEIEVEDGERRIRVARTVVAATAATAPAAPPSAPAPAPTPAPANAAPAPAALEDHPGVVKSQMVGTVYTS
;
A
#
# COMPACT_ATOMS: atom_id res chain seq x y z
N MET A 1 -17.99 28.54 -12.65
CA MET A 1 -16.68 27.87 -12.79
C MET A 1 -16.38 27.80 -14.28
N GLN A 2 -15.49 28.65 -14.77
CA GLN A 2 -15.11 28.64 -16.19
C GLN A 2 -13.96 27.65 -16.34
N VAL A 3 -14.12 26.65 -17.20
CA VAL A 3 -13.08 25.67 -17.49
C VAL A 3 -12.29 26.18 -18.69
N ASP A 4 -11.00 26.43 -18.50
CA ASP A 4 -10.11 26.93 -19.55
C ASP A 4 -9.88 25.81 -20.59
N THR A 5 -10.69 25.82 -21.64
CA THR A 5 -10.71 24.77 -22.67
C THR A 5 -9.44 24.76 -23.50
N ASP A 6 -8.74 25.89 -23.57
CA ASP A 6 -7.46 26.05 -24.26
C ASP A 6 -6.35 25.22 -23.59
N VAL A 7 -6.22 25.35 -22.25
CA VAL A 7 -5.25 24.60 -21.45
C VAL A 7 -5.49 23.09 -21.56
N ILE A 8 -6.76 22.65 -21.53
CA ILE A 8 -7.09 21.23 -21.69
C ILE A 8 -6.69 20.71 -23.07
N ARG A 9 -6.88 21.51 -24.12
CA ARG A 9 -6.50 21.13 -25.49
C ARG A 9 -4.99 21.03 -25.64
N GLU A 10 -4.23 21.94 -25.04
CA GLU A 10 -2.76 21.89 -25.03
C GLU A 10 -2.27 20.65 -24.27
N LEU A 11 -2.78 20.39 -23.07
CA LEU A 11 -2.44 19.19 -22.30
C LEU A 11 -2.79 17.89 -23.04
N ALA A 12 -3.92 17.86 -23.76
CA ALA A 12 -4.30 16.71 -24.57
C ALA A 12 -3.37 16.53 -25.79
N ALA A 13 -2.92 17.62 -26.42
CA ALA A 13 -1.96 17.58 -27.51
C ALA A 13 -0.59 17.06 -27.02
N LEU A 14 -0.13 17.56 -25.87
CA LEU A 14 1.11 17.10 -25.25
C LEU A 14 1.03 15.62 -24.87
N LEU A 15 -0.06 15.19 -24.21
CA LEU A 15 -0.30 13.78 -23.85
C LEU A 15 -0.24 12.85 -25.07
N LYS A 16 -0.68 13.34 -26.24
CA LYS A 16 -0.62 12.61 -27.50
C LYS A 16 0.81 12.57 -28.07
N ASP A 17 1.53 13.67 -28.06
CA ASP A 17 2.90 13.77 -28.58
C ASP A 17 3.89 12.95 -27.74
N THR A 18 3.78 13.02 -26.42
CA THR A 18 4.64 12.28 -25.49
C THR A 18 4.21 10.83 -25.28
N ASP A 19 3.15 10.39 -25.95
CA ASP A 19 2.48 9.09 -25.79
C ASP A 19 2.25 8.67 -24.33
N LEU A 20 1.91 9.64 -23.47
CA LEU A 20 1.60 9.36 -22.07
C LEU A 20 0.16 8.86 -21.94
N SER A 21 -0.09 8.06 -20.91
CA SER A 21 -1.45 7.62 -20.57
C SER A 21 -2.23 8.67 -19.78
N GLU A 22 -1.54 9.57 -19.07
CA GLU A 22 -2.15 10.59 -18.23
C GLU A 22 -1.18 11.75 -17.95
N ILE A 23 -1.73 12.96 -17.82
CA ILE A 23 -1.04 14.17 -17.33
C ILE A 23 -1.93 14.85 -16.30
N GLU A 24 -1.35 15.22 -15.16
CA GLU A 24 -2.02 15.95 -14.09
C GLU A 24 -1.23 17.21 -13.75
N VAL A 25 -1.95 18.33 -13.62
CA VAL A 25 -1.37 19.64 -13.26
C VAL A 25 -2.18 20.24 -12.12
N GLU A 26 -1.48 20.67 -11.08
CA GLU A 26 -2.04 21.38 -9.93
C GLU A 26 -1.62 22.86 -9.99
N ASP A 27 -2.60 23.76 -10.09
CA ASP A 27 -2.43 25.21 -10.06
C ASP A 27 -3.16 25.76 -8.83
N GLY A 28 -2.43 25.86 -7.71
CA GLY A 28 -2.97 26.29 -6.43
C GLY A 28 -4.10 25.39 -5.93
N GLU A 29 -5.34 25.90 -5.99
CA GLU A 29 -6.54 25.16 -5.58
C GLU A 29 -7.17 24.35 -6.72
N ARG A 30 -6.61 24.42 -7.94
CA ARG A 30 -7.16 23.77 -9.14
C ARG A 30 -6.35 22.54 -9.50
N ARG A 31 -7.02 21.44 -9.78
CA ARG A 31 -6.41 20.20 -10.26
C ARG A 31 -7.04 19.80 -11.58
N ILE A 32 -6.24 19.73 -12.64
CA ILE A 32 -6.67 19.32 -13.98
C ILE A 32 -5.98 18.00 -14.30
N ARG A 33 -6.77 16.95 -14.53
CA ARG A 33 -6.29 15.62 -14.89
C ARG A 33 -6.82 15.24 -16.27
N VAL A 34 -5.92 14.99 -17.21
CA VAL A 34 -6.25 14.55 -18.57
C VAL A 34 -5.73 13.12 -18.73
N ALA A 35 -6.63 12.17 -18.93
CA ALA A 35 -6.32 10.75 -19.02
C ALA A 35 -6.80 10.19 -20.36
N ARG A 36 -5.99 9.30 -20.96
CA ARG A 36 -6.38 8.49 -22.11
C ARG A 36 -7.09 7.24 -21.59
N THR A 37 -8.37 7.06 -21.95
CA THR A 37 -9.05 5.78 -21.68
C THR A 37 -8.42 4.69 -22.53
N VAL A 38 -7.53 3.91 -21.92
CA VAL A 38 -7.10 2.62 -22.45
C VAL A 38 -8.05 1.59 -21.86
N VAL A 39 -9.04 1.15 -22.64
CA VAL A 39 -9.89 0.02 -22.23
C VAL A 39 -9.01 -1.23 -22.25
N ALA A 40 -8.35 -1.53 -21.14
CA ALA A 40 -7.86 -2.88 -20.90
C ALA A 40 -9.08 -3.78 -20.79
N ALA A 41 -9.22 -4.73 -21.71
CA ALA A 41 -10.31 -5.69 -21.68
C ALA A 41 -10.30 -6.43 -20.33
N THR A 42 -11.26 -6.13 -19.47
CA THR A 42 -11.39 -6.77 -18.15
C THR A 42 -11.79 -8.22 -18.36
N ALA A 43 -10.88 -9.16 -18.10
CA ALA A 43 -11.23 -10.57 -18.02
C ALA A 43 -12.24 -10.74 -16.86
N ALA A 44 -13.42 -11.28 -17.15
CA ALA A 44 -14.46 -11.51 -16.17
C ALA A 44 -13.99 -12.49 -15.09
N THR A 45 -13.99 -12.06 -13.83
CA THR A 45 -13.67 -12.91 -12.67
C THR A 45 -14.93 -13.66 -12.21
N ALA A 46 -14.81 -14.98 -12.07
CA ALA A 46 -15.90 -15.84 -11.60
C ALA A 46 -16.19 -15.64 -10.10
N PRO A 47 -17.44 -15.82 -9.62
CA PRO A 47 -17.79 -15.64 -8.21
C PRO A 47 -17.08 -16.65 -7.30
N ALA A 48 -16.47 -16.16 -6.21
CA ALA A 48 -15.85 -16.98 -5.18
C ALA A 48 -16.89 -17.54 -4.19
N ALA A 49 -16.73 -18.80 -3.78
CA ALA A 49 -17.60 -19.49 -2.83
C ALA A 49 -17.42 -18.99 -1.38
N PRO A 50 -18.47 -19.01 -0.53
CA PRO A 50 -18.40 -18.51 0.83
C PRO A 50 -17.52 -19.39 1.74
N PRO A 51 -16.76 -18.80 2.68
CA PRO A 51 -15.93 -19.53 3.63
C PRO A 51 -16.76 -20.22 4.72
N SER A 52 -16.42 -21.47 5.04
CA SER A 52 -16.99 -22.23 6.16
C SER A 52 -16.50 -21.72 7.52
N ALA A 53 -17.38 -21.78 8.53
CA ALA A 53 -17.11 -21.30 9.88
C ALA A 53 -16.13 -22.21 10.66
N PRO A 54 -15.24 -21.63 11.51
CA PRO A 54 -14.31 -22.39 12.33
C PRO A 54 -14.98 -23.09 13.53
N ALA A 55 -14.52 -24.32 13.81
CA ALA A 55 -14.95 -25.15 14.93
C ALA A 55 -14.23 -24.80 16.25
N PRO A 56 -14.80 -25.11 17.43
CA PRO A 56 -14.25 -24.70 18.73
C PRO A 56 -13.03 -25.53 19.17
N ALA A 57 -12.12 -24.91 19.92
CA ALA A 57 -10.91 -25.52 20.47
C ALA A 57 -10.94 -25.55 22.02
N PRO A 58 -10.60 -26.70 22.64
CA PRO A 58 -10.05 -26.74 24.00
C PRO A 58 -8.80 -27.64 24.10
N THR A 59 -7.89 -27.61 25.07
CA THR A 59 -7.43 -26.70 26.15
C THR A 59 -5.97 -27.14 26.41
N PRO A 60 -4.99 -26.23 26.63
CA PRO A 60 -3.61 -26.65 26.92
C PRO A 60 -3.40 -27.13 28.36
N ALA A 61 -2.59 -28.18 28.53
CA ALA A 61 -2.13 -28.72 29.82
C ALA A 61 -1.03 -27.83 30.45
N PRO A 62 -0.87 -27.82 31.79
CA PRO A 62 0.05 -26.89 32.45
C PRO A 62 1.52 -27.25 32.20
N ALA A 63 2.31 -26.25 31.81
CA ALA A 63 3.76 -26.35 31.64
C ALA A 63 4.50 -26.00 32.94
N ASN A 64 5.52 -26.79 33.26
CA ASN A 64 6.42 -26.61 34.40
C ASN A 64 7.30 -25.35 34.22
N ALA A 65 7.36 -24.49 35.23
CA ALA A 65 8.09 -23.22 35.18
C ALA A 65 9.62 -23.43 35.22
N ALA A 66 10.31 -23.04 34.16
CA ALA A 66 11.74 -22.79 34.19
C ALA A 66 12.02 -21.41 34.85
N PRO A 67 13.13 -21.24 35.59
CA PRO A 67 13.44 -19.97 36.23
C PRO A 67 13.64 -18.87 35.17
N ALA A 68 13.02 -17.72 35.42
CA ALA A 68 13.08 -16.56 34.53
C ALA A 68 14.51 -16.00 34.49
N PRO A 69 15.04 -15.65 33.30
CA PRO A 69 16.30 -14.93 33.22
C PRO A 69 16.15 -13.56 33.92
N ALA A 70 17.14 -13.20 34.74
CA ALA A 70 17.16 -11.88 35.38
C ALA A 70 17.13 -10.78 34.30
N ALA A 71 16.33 -9.74 34.52
CA ALA A 71 16.18 -8.64 33.58
C ALA A 71 17.50 -7.85 33.46
N LEU A 72 18.26 -8.13 32.39
CA LEU A 72 19.54 -7.48 32.07
C LEU A 72 19.35 -6.04 31.54
N GLU A 73 18.10 -5.59 31.44
CA GLU A 73 17.66 -4.38 30.75
C GLU A 73 18.01 -3.09 31.51
N ASP A 74 18.21 -3.20 32.83
CA ASP A 74 18.46 -2.08 33.74
C ASP A 74 19.93 -1.98 34.19
N HIS A 75 20.83 -2.81 33.63
CA HIS A 75 22.24 -2.76 34.02
C HIS A 75 22.87 -1.45 33.51
N PRO A 76 23.62 -0.68 34.34
CA PRO A 76 24.16 0.64 33.98
C PRO A 76 25.20 0.65 32.84
N GLY A 77 25.49 -0.52 32.25
CA GLY A 77 26.37 -0.69 31.09
C GLY A 77 25.67 -1.31 29.87
N VAL A 78 24.33 -1.38 29.86
CA VAL A 78 23.59 -1.91 28.70
C VAL A 78 23.67 -0.90 27.55
N VAL A 79 24.26 -1.33 26.42
CA VAL A 79 24.28 -0.56 25.18
C VAL A 79 23.39 -1.28 24.19
N LYS A 80 22.23 -0.68 23.89
CA LYS A 80 21.32 -1.22 22.87
C LYS A 80 21.92 -0.96 21.50
N SER A 81 22.34 -2.03 20.83
CA SER A 81 22.76 -1.93 19.43
C SER A 81 21.53 -1.76 18.55
N GLN A 82 21.48 -0.71 17.72
CA GLN A 82 20.42 -0.56 16.72
C GLN A 82 20.58 -1.68 15.69
N MET A 83 19.68 -2.66 15.72
CA MET A 83 19.55 -3.64 14.65
C MET A 83 19.03 -2.92 13.40
N VAL A 84 19.88 -2.74 12.38
CA VAL A 84 19.41 -2.28 11.07
C VAL A 84 18.98 -3.51 10.27
N GLY A 85 17.69 -3.61 9.95
CA GLY A 85 17.14 -4.68 9.11
C GLY A 85 16.48 -4.06 7.88
N THR A 86 16.94 -4.42 6.70
CA THR A 86 16.18 -4.22 5.46
C THR A 86 15.57 -5.56 5.08
N VAL A 87 14.24 -5.66 5.10
CA VAL A 87 13.53 -6.86 4.63
C VAL A 87 12.78 -6.53 3.36
N TYR A 88 13.30 -7.06 2.26
CA TYR A 88 12.61 -7.13 0.97
C TYR A 88 13.09 -8.39 0.26
N THR A 89 12.23 -9.39 0.11
CA THR A 89 12.39 -10.38 -0.97
C THR A 89 11.03 -10.98 -1.34
N SER A 90 10.52 -10.49 -2.48
CA SER A 90 9.49 -11.02 -3.39
C SER A 90 8.17 -11.57 -2.86
#